data_AF-A0A165XQ10-F1
#
_entry.id   AF-A0A165XQ10-F1
#
_cell.length_a   1.000
_cell.length_b   1.000
_cell.length_c   1.000
_cell.angle_alpha   90.00
_cell.angle_beta   90.00
_cell.angle_gamma   90.00
#
_symmetry.space_group_name_H-M   'P 1'
#
loop_
_entity.id
_entity.type
_entity.pdbx_description
1 polymer ?
#
loop_
_entity_poly.entity_id
_entity_poly.type
_entity_poly.pdbx_seq_one_letter_code
_entity_poly.pdbx_strand_id
1 'polypeptide(L)'
;MDPMDYPDYEPTYADLGIDPNNPNEGYYSSDDGESGPGDSATGSDYAETEEYDSDYSEEDIFELESQRYCPDWDHLPWENSLNTRFWTNKHGYYGPSHHWAFVGEIIENLTLLRPSFLLRDREGKEVFIIFYLDNGTQANFKDFRVGRTVVLYYAEKRQFVDGQVGIRIEEMSRAKAIPCTLDTLMKADSEAAAASSSCAKCDKSSTTLSSCSACKTRYCSRDCQVSAWKAHKPQCAVLKQVREWNERDWHDFDEYWY
;
A
#
# COMPACT_ATOMS: atom_id res chain seq x y z
N MET A 1 -4.32 -26.04 24.09
CA MET A 1 -4.14 -25.94 22.63
C MET A 1 -3.47 -24.61 22.43
N ASP A 2 -2.21 -24.65 22.02
CA ASP A 2 -1.46 -23.45 21.73
C ASP A 2 -2.06 -22.83 20.47
N PRO A 3 -2.38 -21.52 20.43
CA PRO A 3 -2.81 -20.85 19.20
C PRO A 3 -1.87 -21.08 18.02
N MET A 4 -0.59 -21.36 18.28
CA MET A 4 0.44 -21.70 17.29
C MET A 4 0.24 -23.06 16.58
N ASP A 5 -0.69 -23.90 17.02
CA ASP A 5 -0.94 -25.23 16.44
C ASP A 5 -1.88 -25.21 15.21
N TYR A 6 -2.32 -24.05 14.72
CA TYR A 6 -3.17 -23.93 13.53
C TYR A 6 -2.35 -23.62 12.27
N PRO A 7 -2.60 -24.31 11.13
CA PRO A 7 -1.84 -24.16 9.89
C PRO A 7 -1.94 -22.75 9.27
N ASP A 8 -2.97 -21.97 9.60
CA ASP A 8 -3.17 -20.60 9.09
C ASP A 8 -2.88 -19.52 10.16
N TYR A 9 -2.15 -19.87 11.22
CA TYR A 9 -1.88 -18.94 12.32
C TYR A 9 -0.79 -17.92 11.94
N GLU A 10 -1.18 -16.66 11.75
CA GLU A 10 -0.21 -15.57 11.68
C GLU A 10 0.16 -15.10 13.10
N PRO A 11 1.43 -15.20 13.52
CA PRO A 11 1.85 -14.75 14.83
C PRO A 11 1.60 -13.26 14.99
N THR A 12 1.20 -12.82 16.18
CA THR A 12 0.94 -11.41 16.49
C THR A 12 2.04 -10.80 17.33
N TYR A 13 2.06 -9.46 17.43
CA TYR A 13 2.93 -8.76 18.40
C TYR A 13 2.73 -9.29 19.84
N ALA A 14 1.49 -9.58 20.23
CA ALA A 14 1.16 -10.10 21.55
C ALA A 14 1.72 -11.51 21.80
N ASP A 15 1.75 -12.36 20.77
CA ASP A 15 2.31 -13.72 20.88
C ASP A 15 3.83 -13.71 21.09
N LEU A 16 4.49 -12.65 20.60
CA LEU A 16 5.92 -12.44 20.82
C LEU A 16 6.21 -11.57 22.05
N GLY A 17 5.20 -11.16 22.83
CA GLY A 17 5.37 -10.28 23.98
C GLY A 17 5.87 -8.87 23.64
N ILE A 18 5.61 -8.40 22.42
CA ILE A 18 6.00 -7.08 21.92
C ILE A 18 4.81 -6.12 22.10
N ASP A 19 5.01 -4.95 22.71
CA ASP A 19 3.98 -3.90 22.72
C ASP A 19 3.92 -3.22 21.33
N PRO A 20 2.79 -3.32 20.60
CA PRO A 20 2.65 -2.68 19.29
C PRO A 20 2.71 -1.15 19.33
N ASN A 21 2.50 -0.51 20.49
CA ASN A 21 2.60 0.94 20.67
C ASN A 21 3.95 1.38 21.27
N ASN A 22 4.76 0.44 21.76
CA ASN A 22 6.08 0.68 22.33
C ASN A 22 7.01 -0.52 22.10
N PRO A 23 7.42 -0.78 20.85
CA PRO A 23 8.17 -1.99 20.49
C PRO A 23 9.58 -2.07 21.11
N ASN A 24 9.99 -1.04 21.87
CA ASN A 24 11.27 -0.96 22.56
C ASN A 24 11.22 -1.44 24.02
N GLU A 25 10.05 -1.68 24.62
CA GLU A 25 9.93 -1.94 26.07
C GLU A 25 10.36 -3.35 26.51
N GLY A 26 10.47 -4.30 25.57
CA GLY A 26 10.95 -5.67 25.84
C GLY A 26 12.47 -5.84 25.87
N TYR A 27 13.26 -4.79 25.61
CA TYR A 27 14.71 -4.88 25.38
C TYR A 27 15.60 -4.17 26.41
N TYR A 28 15.05 -3.77 27.56
CA TYR A 28 15.91 -3.50 28.71
C TYR A 28 16.20 -4.81 29.44
N SER A 29 17.38 -5.38 29.15
CA SER A 29 18.00 -6.33 30.06
C SER A 29 18.10 -5.68 31.43
N SER A 30 17.30 -6.15 32.38
CA SER A 30 17.61 -6.04 33.80
C SER A 30 18.90 -6.83 34.03
N ASP A 31 20.04 -6.14 33.92
CA ASP A 31 21.35 -6.59 34.36
C ASP A 31 21.33 -6.74 35.90
N ASP A 32 20.79 -7.85 36.38
CA ASP A 32 21.01 -8.34 37.72
C ASP A 32 21.77 -9.67 37.59
N GLY A 33 23.11 -9.57 37.61
CA GLY A 33 23.98 -10.72 37.55
C GLY A 33 23.87 -11.60 38.79
N GLU A 34 23.77 -12.92 38.58
CA GLU A 34 24.45 -13.94 39.38
C GLU A 34 24.43 -15.30 38.67
N SER A 35 25.48 -16.10 38.91
CA SER A 35 25.96 -17.17 38.02
C SER A 35 25.51 -18.59 38.41
N GLY A 36 24.93 -19.32 37.44
CA GLY A 36 25.05 -20.77 37.17
C GLY A 36 24.34 -21.80 38.10
N PRO A 37 24.41 -23.12 37.81
CA PRO A 37 24.51 -23.82 36.50
C PRO A 37 23.53 -25.03 36.33
N GLY A 38 23.40 -25.53 35.09
CA GLY A 38 23.07 -26.94 34.79
C GLY A 38 21.59 -27.30 34.55
N ASP A 39 21.21 -27.65 33.32
CA ASP A 39 21.13 -29.05 32.89
C ASP A 39 20.38 -29.20 31.54
N SER A 40 20.85 -30.17 30.78
CA SER A 40 20.45 -30.63 29.45
C SER A 40 19.11 -31.39 29.41
N ALA A 41 18.29 -31.13 28.39
CA ALA A 41 17.36 -32.08 27.75
C ALA A 41 16.82 -31.43 26.45
N THR A 42 17.40 -31.72 25.28
CA THR A 42 16.92 -32.70 24.28
C THR A 42 15.51 -32.48 23.75
N GLY A 43 15.44 -32.08 22.47
CA GLY A 43 14.50 -32.63 21.49
C GLY A 43 13.15 -31.93 21.35
N SER A 44 13.04 -31.10 20.32
CA SER A 44 11.84 -31.10 19.49
C SER A 44 12.27 -30.85 18.05
N ASP A 45 12.17 -31.90 17.25
CA ASP A 45 12.26 -31.88 15.80
C ASP A 45 11.31 -30.82 15.24
N TYR A 46 11.87 -29.73 14.73
CA TYR A 46 11.12 -28.79 13.91
C TYR A 46 10.96 -29.45 12.54
N ALA A 47 9.74 -29.89 12.28
CA ALA A 47 9.36 -30.50 11.02
C ALA A 47 9.62 -29.53 9.86
N GLU A 48 10.26 -30.11 8.85
CA GLU A 48 10.39 -29.72 7.45
C GLU A 48 9.25 -28.81 6.92
N THR A 49 9.66 -27.59 6.54
CA THR A 49 9.29 -26.84 5.32
C THR A 49 7.83 -26.88 4.87
N GLU A 50 7.10 -25.79 5.14
CA GLU A 50 6.14 -25.31 4.14
C GLU A 50 6.94 -24.62 3.02
N GLU A 51 6.54 -24.88 1.78
CA GLU A 51 7.15 -24.37 0.56
C GLU A 51 7.16 -22.84 0.59
N TYR A 52 8.32 -22.29 0.98
CA TYR A 52 8.66 -20.90 0.84
C TYR A 52 8.70 -20.60 -0.66
N ASP A 53 7.68 -19.88 -1.13
CA ASP A 53 7.57 -19.40 -2.51
C ASP A 53 8.66 -18.34 -2.73
N SER A 54 9.89 -18.82 -2.95
CA SER A 54 11.11 -18.02 -3.09
C SER A 54 11.31 -17.54 -4.53
N ASP A 55 10.23 -17.40 -5.30
CA ASP A 55 10.28 -17.07 -6.72
C ASP A 55 10.27 -15.55 -6.97
N TYR A 56 10.86 -14.78 -6.07
CA TYR A 56 10.96 -13.33 -6.21
C TYR A 56 12.36 -12.96 -6.70
N SER A 57 12.41 -12.62 -7.99
CA SER A 57 13.62 -12.15 -8.64
C SER A 57 14.01 -10.75 -8.14
N GLU A 58 15.30 -10.42 -8.11
CA GLU A 58 15.82 -9.08 -7.75
C GLU A 58 15.39 -7.96 -8.72
N GLU A 59 14.56 -8.27 -9.73
CA GLU A 59 14.09 -7.34 -10.78
C GLU A 59 12.57 -7.07 -10.70
N ASP A 60 11.91 -7.28 -9.55
CA ASP A 60 10.46 -7.09 -9.41
C ASP A 60 10.04 -5.62 -9.59
N ILE A 61 9.64 -5.26 -10.80
CA ILE A 61 9.07 -3.94 -11.10
C ILE A 61 7.74 -3.79 -10.36
N PHE A 62 7.46 -2.61 -9.80
CA PHE A 62 6.14 -2.33 -9.23
C PHE A 62 5.07 -2.41 -10.31
N GLU A 63 4.17 -3.37 -10.15
CA GLU A 63 2.96 -3.52 -10.94
C GLU A 63 1.75 -3.49 -10.02
N LEU A 64 0.63 -2.96 -10.51
CA LEU A 64 -0.61 -2.90 -9.75
C LEU A 64 -1.22 -4.29 -9.51
N GLU A 65 -0.74 -5.30 -10.22
CA GLU A 65 -1.09 -6.71 -10.11
C GLU A 65 -0.24 -7.42 -9.02
N SER A 66 0.87 -6.81 -8.60
CA SER A 66 1.77 -7.39 -7.61
C SER A 66 1.06 -7.55 -6.27
N GLN A 67 0.88 -8.79 -5.79
CA GLN A 67 0.35 -9.02 -4.45
C GLN A 67 1.32 -8.59 -3.34
N ARG A 68 2.62 -8.48 -3.66
CA ARG A 68 3.65 -8.01 -2.72
C ARG A 68 3.48 -6.52 -2.46
N TYR A 69 3.53 -5.70 -3.51
CA TYR A 69 3.49 -4.24 -3.38
C TYR A 69 2.09 -3.64 -3.43
N CYS A 70 1.14 -4.35 -4.03
CA CYS A 70 -0.25 -3.92 -4.15
C CYS A 70 -1.17 -5.08 -3.75
N PRO A 71 -1.20 -5.56 -2.49
CA PRO A 71 -2.06 -6.66 -2.09
C PRO A 71 -3.55 -6.35 -2.34
N ASP A 72 -4.31 -7.35 -2.75
CA ASP A 72 -5.78 -7.29 -2.71
C ASP A 72 -6.30 -7.45 -1.27
N TRP A 73 -7.61 -7.44 -1.09
CA TRP A 73 -8.19 -7.57 0.25
C TRP A 73 -7.75 -8.85 0.95
N ASP A 74 -7.74 -9.99 0.27
CA ASP A 74 -7.47 -11.27 0.94
C ASP A 74 -6.01 -11.41 1.35
N HIS A 75 -5.10 -10.74 0.65
CA HIS A 75 -3.66 -10.75 0.95
C HIS A 75 -3.16 -9.59 1.81
N LEU A 76 -4.03 -8.66 2.25
CA LEU A 76 -3.66 -7.63 3.20
C LEU A 76 -3.32 -8.20 4.60
N PRO A 77 -2.30 -7.65 5.29
CA PRO A 77 -1.96 -8.04 6.65
C PRO A 77 -3.02 -7.56 7.64
N TRP A 78 -3.11 -8.21 8.81
CA TRP A 78 -3.91 -7.74 9.94
C TRP A 78 -3.12 -6.75 10.82
N GLU A 79 -3.80 -5.77 11.45
CA GLU A 79 -3.19 -4.67 12.26
C GLU A 79 -2.29 -5.14 13.43
N ASN A 80 -2.27 -6.42 13.78
CA ASN A 80 -1.36 -6.94 14.80
C ASN A 80 -0.62 -8.19 14.36
N SER A 81 -0.69 -8.54 13.09
CA SER A 81 0.00 -9.70 12.52
C SER A 81 1.45 -9.36 12.23
N LEU A 82 2.34 -10.32 12.53
CA LEU A 82 3.74 -10.37 12.15
C LEU A 82 3.94 -11.13 10.84
N ASN A 83 3.01 -10.96 9.91
CA ASN A 83 3.09 -11.54 8.58
C ASN A 83 4.44 -11.15 7.95
N THR A 84 5.33 -12.14 7.84
CA THR A 84 6.71 -11.97 7.40
C THR A 84 6.82 -11.55 5.93
N ARG A 85 5.72 -11.61 5.18
CA ARG A 85 5.60 -10.96 3.87
C ARG A 85 5.81 -9.46 4.00
N PHE A 86 5.12 -8.82 4.93
CA PHE A 86 5.12 -7.36 5.08
C PHE A 86 6.14 -6.91 6.11
N TRP A 87 6.33 -7.66 7.20
CA TRP A 87 7.19 -7.30 8.32
C TRP A 87 8.49 -8.10 8.36
N THR A 88 9.58 -7.43 8.74
CA THR A 88 10.87 -8.07 8.99
C THR A 88 11.52 -7.51 10.24
N ASN A 89 12.37 -8.31 10.87
CA ASN A 89 13.17 -7.87 12.01
C ASN A 89 14.37 -7.06 11.49
N LYS A 90 14.33 -5.74 11.71
CA LYS A 90 15.45 -4.83 11.48
C LYS A 90 16.11 -4.51 12.82
N HIS A 91 17.26 -5.12 13.09
CA HIS A 91 18.10 -4.84 14.28
C HIS A 91 17.37 -4.96 15.65
N GLY A 92 16.48 -5.93 15.80
CA GLY A 92 15.74 -6.17 17.05
C GLY A 92 14.34 -5.53 17.10
N TYR A 93 13.98 -4.72 16.10
CA TYR A 93 12.65 -4.13 15.91
C TYR A 93 11.93 -4.77 14.71
N TYR A 94 10.66 -5.12 14.87
CA TYR A 94 9.82 -5.53 13.74
C TYR A 94 9.20 -4.32 13.07
N GLY A 95 9.44 -4.16 11.79
CA GLY A 95 8.82 -3.10 11.00
C GLY A 95 8.63 -3.48 9.53
N PRO A 96 8.10 -2.54 8.74
CA PRO A 96 8.05 -2.64 7.28
C PRO A 96 9.31 -3.21 6.65
N SER A 97 9.15 -4.30 5.91
CA SER A 97 10.20 -4.88 5.08
C SER A 97 10.32 -4.13 3.75
N HIS A 98 9.19 -3.72 3.18
CA HIS A 98 9.07 -3.12 1.87
C HIS A 98 7.84 -2.19 1.84
N HIS A 99 7.59 -1.47 0.75
CA HIS A 99 6.41 -0.62 0.60
C HIS A 99 5.22 -1.40 0.09
N TRP A 100 4.00 -1.17 0.59
CA TRP A 100 2.78 -1.68 -0.03
C TRP A 100 1.65 -0.66 0.00
N ALA A 101 0.70 -0.82 -0.92
CA ALA A 101 -0.50 0.00 -0.98
C ALA A 101 -1.71 -0.82 -1.42
N PHE A 102 -2.83 -0.71 -0.70
CA PHE A 102 -4.10 -1.22 -1.18
C PHE A 102 -4.73 -0.23 -2.15
N VAL A 103 -5.29 -0.72 -3.25
CA VAL A 103 -5.91 0.12 -4.29
C VAL A 103 -7.34 -0.36 -4.54
N GLY A 104 -8.30 0.57 -4.47
CA GLY A 104 -9.71 0.25 -4.73
C GLY A 104 -10.50 1.43 -5.26
N GLU A 105 -11.57 1.15 -6.00
CA GLU A 105 -12.50 2.18 -6.50
C GLU A 105 -13.60 2.46 -5.49
N ILE A 106 -13.88 3.73 -5.20
CA ILE A 106 -15.02 4.11 -4.36
C ILE A 106 -16.30 3.77 -5.12
N ILE A 107 -17.09 2.86 -4.56
CA ILE A 107 -18.40 2.48 -5.10
C ILE A 107 -19.55 3.09 -4.31
N GLU A 108 -19.32 3.42 -3.03
CA GLU A 108 -20.33 4.06 -2.17
C GLU A 108 -19.69 5.02 -1.16
N ASN A 109 -20.40 6.11 -0.85
CA ASN A 109 -20.06 7.00 0.26
C ASN A 109 -20.97 6.69 1.45
N LEU A 110 -20.37 6.13 2.50
CA LEU A 110 -21.05 5.68 3.72
C LEU A 110 -20.91 6.69 4.87
N THR A 111 -20.47 7.91 4.56
CA THR A 111 -20.22 8.94 5.58
C THR A 111 -21.51 9.37 6.27
N LEU A 112 -21.59 9.09 7.57
CA LEU A 112 -22.63 9.62 8.47
C LEU A 112 -22.02 10.63 9.45
N LEU A 113 -21.25 10.12 10.44
CA LEU A 113 -20.53 10.93 11.42
C LEU A 113 -19.03 11.01 11.09
N ARG A 114 -18.46 9.88 10.67
CA ARG A 114 -17.04 9.74 10.34
C ARG A 114 -16.90 9.46 8.84
N PRO A 115 -15.93 10.09 8.14
CA PRO A 115 -15.69 9.82 6.72
C PRO A 115 -15.46 8.34 6.50
N SER A 116 -16.33 7.72 5.71
CA SER A 116 -16.36 6.28 5.46
C SER A 116 -16.80 6.01 4.03
N PHE A 117 -16.19 5.02 3.40
CA PHE A 117 -16.43 4.69 1.99
C PHE A 117 -16.42 3.17 1.81
N LEU A 118 -17.19 2.69 0.83
CA LEU A 118 -17.09 1.33 0.34
C LEU A 118 -16.21 1.34 -0.90
N LEU A 119 -15.12 0.58 -0.88
CA LEU A 119 -14.25 0.38 -2.03
C LEU A 119 -14.52 -0.96 -2.69
N ARG A 120 -14.28 -1.05 -3.99
CA ARG A 120 -14.13 -2.32 -4.71
C ARG A 120 -12.67 -2.48 -5.11
N ASP A 121 -12.02 -3.57 -4.69
CA ASP A 121 -10.65 -3.88 -5.11
C ASP A 121 -10.60 -4.46 -6.53
N ARG A 122 -9.39 -4.84 -6.99
CA ARG A 122 -9.19 -5.41 -8.33
C ARG A 122 -9.85 -6.77 -8.54
N GLU A 123 -10.03 -7.56 -7.46
CA GLU A 123 -10.69 -8.87 -7.49
C GLU A 123 -12.22 -8.74 -7.37
N GLY A 124 -12.72 -7.50 -7.26
CA GLY A 124 -14.14 -7.20 -7.15
C GLY A 124 -14.68 -7.26 -5.72
N LYS A 125 -13.82 -7.43 -4.71
CA LYS A 125 -14.21 -7.51 -3.31
C LYS A 125 -14.58 -6.14 -2.77
N GLU A 126 -15.68 -6.08 -2.04
CA GLU A 126 -16.16 -4.86 -1.41
C GLU A 126 -15.55 -4.70 -0.02
N VAL A 127 -14.79 -3.63 0.16
CA VAL A 127 -13.99 -3.36 1.35
C VAL A 127 -14.45 -2.07 2.00
N PHE A 128 -14.87 -2.16 3.26
CA PHE A 128 -15.23 -1.00 4.06
C PHE A 128 -13.98 -0.26 4.54
N ILE A 129 -13.92 1.05 4.35
CA ILE A 129 -12.86 1.90 4.88
C ILE A 129 -13.41 3.04 5.73
N ILE A 130 -12.68 3.42 6.78
CA ILE A 130 -13.10 4.44 7.73
C ILE A 130 -11.93 5.28 8.25
N PHE A 131 -12.11 6.61 8.29
CA PHE A 131 -11.07 7.57 8.68
C PHE A 131 -11.14 7.96 10.16
N TYR A 132 -10.26 7.42 10.99
CA TYR A 132 -10.06 7.73 12.41
C TYR A 132 -8.95 8.77 12.60
N LEU A 133 -9.11 9.94 12.00
CA LEU A 133 -8.11 11.01 12.13
C LEU A 133 -8.14 11.65 13.51
N ASP A 134 -6.97 12.08 13.99
CA ASP A 134 -6.83 12.78 15.26
C ASP A 134 -7.69 14.05 15.34
N ASN A 135 -8.17 14.35 16.54
CA ASN A 135 -8.96 15.54 16.81
C ASN A 135 -8.18 16.81 16.43
N GLY A 136 -8.77 17.63 15.55
CA GLY A 136 -8.14 18.85 15.04
C GLY A 136 -7.41 18.68 13.71
N THR A 137 -7.28 17.46 13.20
CA THR A 137 -6.74 17.21 11.85
C THR A 137 -7.66 17.84 10.80
N GLN A 138 -7.14 18.80 10.04
CA GLN A 138 -7.84 19.31 8.86
C GLN A 138 -7.65 18.35 7.69
N ALA A 139 -8.68 17.56 7.40
CA ALA A 139 -8.72 16.67 6.24
C ALA A 139 -9.73 17.14 5.19
N ASN A 140 -9.40 16.93 3.93
CA ASN A 140 -10.23 17.32 2.80
C ASN A 140 -10.65 16.10 1.98
N PHE A 141 -11.93 15.73 2.09
CA PHE A 141 -12.53 14.60 1.38
C PHE A 141 -13.16 14.97 0.03
N LYS A 142 -12.96 16.20 -0.47
CA LYS A 142 -13.57 16.65 -1.75
C LYS A 142 -13.24 15.74 -2.93
N ASP A 143 -12.10 15.06 -2.87
CA ASP A 143 -11.65 14.15 -3.94
C ASP A 143 -12.06 12.70 -3.74
N PHE A 144 -12.62 12.33 -2.60
CA PHE A 144 -13.15 10.99 -2.30
C PHE A 144 -14.61 10.91 -2.75
N ARG A 145 -14.82 10.48 -3.99
CA ARG A 145 -16.15 10.40 -4.62
C ARG A 145 -16.31 9.07 -5.34
N VAL A 146 -17.55 8.61 -5.44
CA VAL A 146 -17.90 7.42 -6.22
C VAL A 146 -17.32 7.50 -7.64
N GLY A 147 -16.77 6.39 -8.12
CA GLY A 147 -16.10 6.25 -9.42
C GLY A 147 -14.65 6.75 -9.44
N ARG A 148 -14.06 7.04 -8.28
CA ARG A 148 -12.64 7.40 -8.14
C ARG A 148 -11.86 6.32 -7.42
N THR A 149 -10.61 6.16 -7.82
CA THR A 149 -9.68 5.23 -7.19
C THR A 149 -9.08 5.85 -5.94
N VAL A 150 -8.95 5.06 -4.89
CA VAL A 150 -8.25 5.39 -3.65
C VAL A 150 -7.07 4.45 -3.51
N VAL A 151 -5.94 5.04 -3.15
CA VAL A 151 -4.72 4.35 -2.74
C VAL A 151 -4.58 4.52 -1.24
N LEU A 152 -4.40 3.41 -0.54
CA LEU A 152 -4.19 3.35 0.91
C LEU A 152 -2.81 2.76 1.18
N TYR A 153 -1.85 3.61 1.48
CA TYR A 153 -0.49 3.19 1.79
C TYR A 153 -0.44 2.48 3.14
N TYR A 154 0.28 1.37 3.13
CA TYR A 154 0.51 0.52 4.29
C TYR A 154 -0.80 -0.02 4.89
N ALA A 155 -1.84 -0.25 4.09
CA ALA A 155 -3.14 -0.66 4.61
C ALA A 155 -3.05 -1.98 5.40
N GLU A 156 -3.90 -2.10 6.42
CA GLU A 156 -4.04 -3.28 7.28
C GLU A 156 -5.52 -3.57 7.52
N LYS A 157 -5.86 -4.85 7.65
CA LYS A 157 -7.18 -5.33 8.07
C LYS A 157 -7.38 -5.05 9.56
N ARG A 158 -8.56 -4.55 9.88
CA ARG A 158 -9.02 -4.23 11.22
C ARG A 158 -10.39 -4.85 11.46
N GLN A 159 -10.55 -5.54 12.58
CA GLN A 159 -11.86 -5.82 13.14
C GLN A 159 -12.33 -4.65 14.01
N PHE A 160 -13.52 -4.13 13.73
CA PHE A 160 -14.17 -3.06 14.49
C PHE A 160 -15.01 -3.63 15.64
N VAL A 161 -15.37 -2.76 16.59
CA VAL A 161 -16.12 -3.14 17.81
C VAL A 161 -17.48 -3.76 17.49
N ASP A 162 -18.10 -3.38 16.38
CA ASP A 162 -19.38 -3.95 15.90
C ASP A 162 -19.22 -5.30 15.18
N GLY A 163 -17.98 -5.82 15.10
CA GLY A 163 -17.64 -7.07 14.42
C GLY A 163 -17.40 -6.92 12.92
N GLN A 164 -17.60 -5.74 12.33
CA GLN A 164 -17.26 -5.49 10.94
C GLN A 164 -15.74 -5.59 10.73
N VAL A 165 -15.30 -6.05 9.57
CA VAL A 165 -13.89 -6.06 9.17
C VAL A 165 -13.70 -5.08 8.03
N GLY A 166 -12.66 -4.25 8.09
CA GLY A 166 -12.35 -3.25 7.06
C GLY A 166 -10.97 -2.64 7.27
N ILE A 167 -10.72 -1.49 6.65
CA ILE A 167 -9.44 -0.75 6.78
C ILE A 167 -9.67 0.52 7.59
N ARG A 168 -8.88 0.70 8.65
CA ARG A 168 -8.86 1.94 9.44
C ARG A 168 -7.74 2.85 8.93
N ILE A 169 -8.06 4.10 8.64
CA ILE A 169 -7.09 5.12 8.25
C ILE A 169 -6.99 6.15 9.37
N GLU A 170 -5.83 6.21 10.02
CA GLU A 170 -5.58 7.15 11.13
C GLU A 170 -4.87 8.43 10.68
N GLU A 171 -4.20 8.38 9.53
CA GLU A 171 -3.47 9.50 8.96
C GLU A 171 -3.91 9.79 7.54
N MET A 172 -4.22 11.06 7.25
CA MET A 172 -4.69 11.47 5.93
C MET A 172 -3.61 11.29 4.84
N SER A 173 -2.34 11.41 5.20
CA SER A 173 -1.18 11.16 4.32
C SER A 173 -1.16 9.74 3.74
N ARG A 174 -1.69 8.75 4.48
CA ARG A 174 -1.77 7.35 4.02
C ARG A 174 -2.84 7.12 2.96
N ALA A 175 -3.69 8.11 2.66
CA ALA A 175 -4.79 7.96 1.70
C ALA A 175 -4.74 9.00 0.58
N LYS A 176 -4.75 8.53 -0.67
CA LYS A 176 -4.74 9.39 -1.86
C LYS A 176 -5.86 9.00 -2.82
N ALA A 177 -6.70 9.97 -3.18
CA ALA A 177 -7.71 9.79 -4.22
C ALA A 177 -7.18 10.19 -5.60
N ILE A 178 -7.28 9.30 -6.58
CA ILE A 178 -6.90 9.51 -7.98
C ILE A 178 -8.20 9.75 -8.79
N PRO A 179 -8.26 10.80 -9.63
CA PRO A 179 -9.49 11.17 -10.33
C PRO A 179 -9.77 10.29 -11.57
N CYS A 180 -9.80 8.97 -11.39
CA CYS A 180 -10.13 7.98 -12.42
C CYS A 180 -10.73 6.71 -11.79
N THR A 181 -11.38 5.89 -12.61
CA THR A 181 -11.78 4.52 -12.22
C THR A 181 -10.55 3.63 -12.04
N LEU A 182 -10.71 2.51 -11.33
CA LEU A 182 -9.63 1.54 -11.13
C LEU A 182 -9.19 0.95 -12.47
N ASP A 183 -10.14 0.63 -13.35
CA ASP A 183 -9.88 0.18 -14.73
C ASP A 183 -9.03 1.17 -15.54
N THR A 184 -9.26 2.48 -15.37
CA THR A 184 -8.46 3.51 -16.04
C THR A 184 -7.04 3.56 -15.49
N LEU A 185 -6.87 3.37 -14.18
CA LEU A 185 -5.55 3.34 -13.55
C LEU A 185 -4.76 2.11 -14.01
N MET A 186 -5.39 0.95 -14.06
CA MET A 186 -4.79 -0.32 -14.50
C MET A 186 -4.30 -0.28 -15.94
N LYS A 187 -4.98 0.47 -16.82
CA LYS A 187 -4.61 0.63 -18.24
C LYS A 187 -3.62 1.77 -18.49
N ALA A 188 -3.20 2.49 -17.47
CA ALA A 188 -2.38 3.68 -17.64
C ALA A 188 -0.91 3.31 -17.85
N ASP A 189 -0.40 3.60 -19.04
CA ASP A 189 1.00 3.37 -19.40
C ASP A 189 1.75 4.70 -19.49
N SER A 190 2.55 4.99 -18.45
CA SER A 190 3.32 6.22 -18.36
C SER A 190 4.52 6.25 -19.33
N GLU A 191 5.07 5.09 -19.67
CA GLU A 191 6.22 4.96 -20.55
C GLU A 191 5.82 5.13 -22.01
N ALA A 192 4.73 4.50 -22.45
CA ALA A 192 4.15 4.73 -23.76
C ALA A 192 3.74 6.20 -23.95
N ALA A 193 3.18 6.82 -22.91
CA ALA A 193 2.85 8.25 -22.95
C ALA A 193 4.09 9.15 -23.12
N ALA A 194 5.23 8.78 -22.52
CA ALA A 194 6.50 9.48 -22.64
C ALA A 194 7.21 9.22 -23.98
N ALA A 195 7.12 7.99 -24.49
CA ALA A 195 7.76 7.53 -25.72
C ALA A 195 7.01 7.94 -27.00
N SER A 196 5.77 8.43 -26.89
CA SER A 196 4.95 8.82 -28.04
C SER A 196 5.66 9.80 -28.99
N SER A 197 5.60 9.49 -30.28
CA SER A 197 6.11 10.31 -31.39
C SER A 197 5.06 11.22 -32.02
N SER A 198 3.85 11.27 -31.46
CA SER A 198 2.74 12.09 -31.95
C SER A 198 2.24 13.07 -30.88
N CYS A 199 1.67 14.19 -31.33
CA CYS A 199 1.04 15.16 -30.45
C CYS A 199 -0.28 14.60 -29.89
N ALA A 200 -0.42 14.52 -28.57
CA ALA A 200 -1.63 14.03 -27.91
C ALA A 200 -2.91 14.85 -28.16
N LYS A 201 -2.82 16.00 -28.85
CA LYS A 201 -3.97 16.85 -29.19
C LYS A 201 -4.42 16.76 -30.65
N CYS A 202 -3.47 16.68 -31.58
CA CYS A 202 -3.72 16.82 -33.02
C CYS A 202 -3.14 15.67 -33.84
N ASP A 203 -2.54 14.68 -33.18
CA ASP A 203 -2.00 13.43 -33.73
C ASP A 203 -0.87 13.59 -34.76
N LYS A 204 -0.44 14.82 -35.02
CA LYS A 204 0.69 15.11 -35.91
C LYS A 204 1.99 14.63 -35.27
N SER A 205 2.75 13.85 -36.03
CA SER A 205 4.14 13.54 -35.72
C SER A 205 5.02 14.78 -35.90
N SER A 206 5.97 14.98 -35.00
CA SER A 206 6.98 16.04 -35.06
C SER A 206 8.31 15.49 -34.60
N THR A 207 9.40 15.93 -35.20
CA THR A 207 10.77 15.60 -34.74
C THR A 207 11.11 16.27 -33.42
N THR A 208 10.41 17.35 -33.07
CA THR A 208 10.56 18.07 -31.80
C THR A 208 9.19 18.19 -31.13
N LEU A 209 8.92 17.29 -30.17
CA LEU A 209 7.75 17.37 -29.29
C LEU A 209 8.18 17.88 -27.92
N SER A 210 7.41 18.80 -27.35
CA SER A 210 7.49 19.14 -25.93
C SER A 210 6.70 18.12 -25.11
N SER A 211 7.03 17.97 -23.83
CA SER A 211 6.35 17.06 -22.92
C SER A 211 5.71 17.82 -21.76
N CYS A 212 4.58 17.32 -21.26
CA CYS A 212 4.05 17.73 -19.97
C CYS A 212 5.12 17.45 -18.89
N SER A 213 5.42 18.44 -18.04
CA SER A 213 6.48 18.29 -17.03
C SER A 213 6.16 17.20 -16.01
N ALA A 214 4.87 17.04 -15.66
CA ALA A 214 4.40 16.08 -14.67
C ALA A 214 4.32 14.65 -15.20
N CYS A 215 3.55 14.42 -16.27
CA CYS A 215 3.23 13.07 -16.77
C CYS A 215 3.91 12.71 -18.10
N LYS A 216 4.77 13.57 -18.62
CA LYS A 216 5.57 13.37 -19.85
C LYS A 216 4.80 13.21 -21.17
N THR A 217 3.47 13.24 -21.18
CA THR A 217 2.65 13.28 -22.42
C THR A 217 3.13 14.33 -23.41
N ARG A 218 3.18 13.97 -24.70
CA ARG A 218 3.89 14.72 -25.76
C ARG A 218 2.96 15.62 -26.58
N TYR A 219 3.45 16.81 -26.94
CA TYR A 219 2.72 17.84 -27.68
C TYR A 219 3.62 18.53 -28.71
N CYS A 220 3.08 18.92 -29.87
CA CYS A 220 3.85 19.64 -30.89
C CYS A 220 4.03 21.13 -30.56
N SER A 221 3.25 21.68 -29.64
CA SER A 221 3.36 23.07 -29.21
C SER A 221 2.71 23.29 -27.84
N ARG A 222 3.04 24.42 -27.21
CA ARG A 222 2.37 24.89 -25.99
C ARG A 222 0.87 25.07 -26.19
N ASP A 223 0.45 25.55 -27.36
CA ASP A 223 -0.97 25.75 -27.68
C ASP A 223 -1.75 24.44 -27.75
N CYS A 224 -1.14 23.39 -28.30
CA CYS A 224 -1.73 22.04 -28.28
C CYS A 224 -1.89 21.52 -26.85
N GLN A 225 -0.90 21.75 -25.98
CA GLN A 225 -0.99 21.37 -24.57
C GLN A 225 -2.08 22.15 -23.82
N VAL A 226 -2.16 23.49 -23.98
CA VAL A 226 -3.19 24.31 -23.33
C VAL A 226 -4.59 23.91 -23.80
N SER A 227 -4.78 23.76 -25.11
CA SER A 227 -6.09 23.39 -25.69
C SER A 227 -6.51 21.97 -25.33
N ALA A 228 -5.56 21.05 -25.09
CA ALA A 228 -5.83 19.71 -24.59
C ALA A 228 -6.15 19.67 -23.09
N TRP A 229 -5.80 20.70 -22.31
CA TRP A 229 -5.76 20.64 -20.85
C TRP A 229 -7.04 20.15 -20.20
N LYS A 230 -8.22 20.54 -20.70
CA LYS A 230 -9.50 20.09 -20.14
C LYS A 230 -9.66 18.56 -20.17
N ALA A 231 -9.23 17.92 -21.25
CA ALA A 231 -9.25 16.47 -21.40
C ALA A 231 -8.02 15.81 -20.75
N HIS A 232 -6.86 16.47 -20.85
CA HIS A 232 -5.60 15.95 -20.34
C HIS A 232 -5.50 15.97 -18.82
N LYS A 233 -6.08 16.96 -18.12
CA LYS A 233 -5.93 17.12 -16.67
C LYS A 233 -6.22 15.84 -15.86
N PRO A 234 -7.36 15.13 -16.04
CA PRO A 234 -7.58 13.87 -15.33
C PRO A 234 -6.54 12.81 -15.71
N GLN A 235 -6.26 12.62 -17.00
CA GLN A 235 -5.24 11.67 -17.49
C GLN A 235 -3.84 11.97 -16.94
N CYS A 236 -3.50 13.26 -16.82
CA CYS A 236 -2.24 13.73 -16.27
C CYS A 236 -2.08 13.32 -14.81
N ALA A 237 -3.15 13.31 -14.02
CA ALA A 237 -3.08 12.87 -12.63
C ALA A 237 -2.80 11.36 -12.54
N VAL A 238 -3.43 10.55 -13.41
CA VAL A 238 -3.22 9.10 -13.48
C VAL A 238 -1.79 8.77 -13.92
N LEU A 239 -1.36 9.32 -15.06
CA LEU A 239 -0.01 9.07 -15.59
C LEU A 239 1.09 9.61 -14.68
N LYS A 240 0.85 10.73 -13.98
CA LYS A 240 1.77 11.23 -12.95
C LYS A 240 1.89 10.22 -11.81
N GLN A 241 0.78 9.63 -11.37
CA GLN A 241 0.79 8.63 -10.30
C GLN A 241 1.56 7.37 -10.70
N VAL A 242 1.27 6.80 -11.87
CA VAL A 242 1.98 5.60 -12.35
C VAL A 242 3.47 5.89 -12.49
N ARG A 243 3.83 7.04 -13.07
CA ARG A 243 5.24 7.45 -13.16
C ARG A 243 5.91 7.61 -11.79
N GLU A 244 5.22 8.21 -10.82
CA GLU A 244 5.71 8.34 -9.44
C GLU A 244 5.95 6.97 -8.80
N TRP A 245 5.14 5.95 -9.13
CA TRP A 245 5.34 4.60 -8.62
C TRP A 245 6.47 3.86 -9.32
N ASN A 246 6.62 4.01 -10.64
CA ASN A 246 7.74 3.42 -11.40
C ASN A 246 9.10 4.01 -10.98
N GLU A 247 9.12 5.25 -10.48
CA GLU A 247 10.34 5.92 -10.02
C GLU A 247 10.68 5.64 -8.55
N ARG A 248 9.81 4.93 -7.81
CA ARG A 248 10.01 4.61 -6.40
C ARG A 248 10.65 3.24 -6.23
N ASP A 249 11.48 3.11 -5.21
CA ASP A 249 11.93 1.80 -4.74
C ASP A 249 10.88 1.21 -3.80
N TRP A 250 10.20 0.16 -4.23
CA TRP A 250 9.20 -0.50 -3.42
C TRP A 250 9.78 -1.62 -2.54
N HIS A 251 11.03 -2.02 -2.76
CA HIS A 251 11.63 -3.22 -2.15
C HIS A 251 12.15 -2.98 -0.75
N ASP A 252 12.75 -1.82 -0.51
CA ASP A 252 13.28 -1.46 0.81
C ASP A 252 12.42 -0.36 1.41
N PHE A 253 11.88 -0.65 2.58
CA PHE A 253 11.27 0.38 3.38
C PHE A 253 12.35 1.14 4.17
N ASP A 254 12.52 2.41 3.84
CA ASP A 254 13.35 3.36 4.58
C ASP A 254 12.52 4.27 5.49
N GLU A 255 11.44 4.84 4.96
CA GLU A 255 10.53 5.73 5.67
C GLU A 255 9.09 5.63 5.15
N TYR A 256 8.14 6.18 5.92
CA TYR A 256 6.76 6.28 5.46
C TYR A 256 6.64 7.27 4.30
N TRP A 257 5.96 6.86 3.24
CA TRP A 257 5.62 7.74 2.14
C TRP A 257 4.42 8.62 2.51
N TYR A 258 4.67 9.94 2.58
CA TYR A 258 3.67 10.98 2.81
C TYR A 258 3.27 11.72 1.52
#